data_AF-A0A6J7GEU4-F1
#
_entry.id   AF-A0A6J7GEU4-F1
#
_cell.length_a   1.000
_cell.length_b   1.000
_cell.length_c   1.000
_cell.angle_alpha   90.00
_cell.angle_beta   90.00
_cell.angle_gamma   90.00
#
_symmetry.space_group_name_H-M   'P 1'
#
loop_
_entity.id
_entity.type
_entity.pdbx_description
1 polymer ?
#
loop_
_entity_poly.entity_id
_entity_poly.type
_entity_poly.pdbx_seq_one_letter_code
_entity_poly.pdbx_strand_id
1 'polypeptide(L)'
;MVDHAGLRKDSAALLGVPVQAAALFVIDIGRLAPTVGGITGAVVADSVTELITDNVLADGLAQGVGYVAGRHAVYVNAAGAAGLTPVMILAVTDEFFSLLDWNGNVRSGTGPTMVFARFERANVQVSASKSGPTHHITLTQGDVSIKVQCNIGLLAPGKKEMRDVLAALGVQ
;
A
#
# COMPACT_ATOMS: atom_id res chain seq x y z
N MET A 1 15.59 -3.09 10.05
CA MET A 1 15.63 -3.28 8.58
C MET A 1 14.44 -4.11 8.18
N VAL A 2 13.75 -3.81 7.08
CA VAL A 2 12.58 -4.60 6.65
C VAL A 2 13.01 -5.98 6.16
N ASP A 3 12.37 -7.03 6.66
CA ASP A 3 12.41 -8.36 6.06
C ASP A 3 11.36 -8.46 4.95
N HIS A 4 11.75 -8.09 3.73
CA HIS A 4 10.83 -8.08 2.59
C HIS A 4 10.26 -9.47 2.28
N ALA A 5 11.04 -10.53 2.46
CA ALA A 5 10.57 -11.90 2.24
C ALA A 5 9.54 -12.31 3.32
N GLY A 6 9.72 -11.81 4.55
CA GLY A 6 8.79 -11.99 5.67
C GLY A 6 7.42 -11.36 5.46
N LEU A 7 7.32 -10.25 4.73
CA LEU A 7 6.06 -9.51 4.52
C LEU A 7 4.91 -10.39 4.00
N ARG A 8 5.21 -11.37 3.15
CA ARG A 8 4.20 -12.32 2.63
C ARG A 8 3.63 -13.18 3.75
N LYS A 9 4.49 -13.69 4.64
CA LYS A 9 4.10 -14.52 5.78
C LYS A 9 3.29 -13.70 6.77
N ASP A 10 3.73 -12.49 7.08
CA ASP A 10 3.06 -11.63 8.05
C ASP A 10 1.70 -11.14 7.53
N SER A 11 1.61 -10.83 6.23
CA SER A 11 0.33 -10.53 5.56
C SER A 11 -0.62 -11.73 5.59
N ALA A 12 -0.13 -12.95 5.35
CA ALA A 12 -0.95 -14.16 5.42
C ALA A 12 -1.44 -14.42 6.85
N ALA A 13 -0.61 -14.16 7.86
CA ALA A 13 -0.98 -14.29 9.26
C ALA A 13 -2.10 -13.31 9.65
N LEU A 14 -2.03 -12.05 9.19
CA LEU A 14 -3.08 -11.05 9.43
C LEU A 14 -4.38 -11.39 8.68
N LEU A 15 -4.27 -11.80 7.40
CA LEU A 15 -5.44 -12.03 6.54
C LEU A 15 -6.12 -13.39 6.80
N GLY A 16 -5.44 -14.31 7.47
CA GLY A 16 -5.95 -15.68 7.72
C GLY A 16 -6.05 -16.55 6.46
N VAL A 17 -5.48 -16.10 5.34
CA VAL A 17 -5.53 -16.80 4.04
C VAL A 17 -4.16 -16.78 3.35
N PRO A 18 -3.88 -17.72 2.42
CA PRO A 18 -2.64 -17.71 1.66
C PRO A 18 -2.45 -16.43 0.85
N VAL A 19 -1.25 -15.85 0.95
CA VAL A 19 -0.84 -14.68 0.16
C VAL A 19 0.15 -15.12 -0.91
N GLN A 20 -0.17 -14.83 -2.17
CA GLN A 20 0.65 -15.15 -3.34
C GLN A 20 1.90 -14.27 -3.37
N ALA A 21 1.72 -12.97 -3.19
CA ALA A 21 2.78 -11.96 -3.20
C ALA A 21 2.44 -10.80 -2.25
N ALA A 22 3.46 -10.22 -1.61
CA ALA A 22 3.30 -9.01 -0.81
C ALA A 22 4.58 -8.17 -0.86
N ALA A 23 4.43 -6.85 -0.95
CA ALA A 23 5.55 -5.92 -0.92
C ALA A 23 5.11 -4.52 -0.46
N LEU A 24 6.08 -3.67 -0.13
CA LEU A 24 5.83 -2.29 0.26
C LEU A 24 5.60 -1.39 -0.97
N PHE A 25 4.55 -0.59 -0.91
CA PHE A 25 4.21 0.43 -1.88
C PHE A 25 3.94 1.75 -1.17
N VAL A 26 4.16 2.85 -1.88
CA VAL A 26 3.92 4.20 -1.40
C VAL A 26 2.57 4.67 -1.96
N ILE A 27 1.68 5.25 -1.15
CA ILE A 27 0.44 5.83 -1.69
C ILE A 27 0.76 7.11 -2.46
N ASP A 28 0.27 7.23 -3.70
CA ASP A 28 0.36 8.47 -4.47
C ASP A 28 -0.81 9.39 -4.10
N ILE A 29 -0.51 10.47 -3.39
CA ILE A 29 -1.47 11.43 -2.85
C ILE A 29 -1.80 12.60 -3.81
N GLY A 30 -1.23 12.62 -5.03
CA GLY A 30 -1.60 13.58 -6.09
C GLY A 30 -1.32 15.07 -5.82
N ARG A 31 -0.89 15.44 -4.60
CA ARG A 31 -0.30 16.74 -4.27
C ARG A 31 1.21 16.63 -4.34
N LEU A 32 1.86 17.75 -4.67
CA LEU A 32 3.31 18.00 -4.75
C LEU A 32 4.09 17.50 -3.50
N ALA A 33 4.13 16.20 -3.25
CA ALA A 33 5.23 15.59 -2.55
C ALA A 33 6.39 15.64 -3.55
N PRO A 34 7.55 16.23 -3.21
CA PRO A 34 8.64 16.35 -4.14
C PRO A 34 8.91 14.96 -4.72
N THR A 35 8.83 14.87 -6.04
CA THR A 35 9.33 13.74 -6.81
C THR A 35 10.84 13.71 -6.59
N VAL A 36 11.25 13.23 -5.42
CA VAL A 36 12.66 12.98 -5.15
C VAL A 36 12.98 11.72 -5.94
N GLY A 37 13.61 11.94 -7.08
CA GLY A 37 14.38 10.91 -7.75
C GLY A 37 15.29 10.26 -6.72
N GLY A 38 14.99 9.01 -6.37
CA GLY A 38 15.63 8.30 -5.27
C GLY A 38 14.84 8.46 -3.95
N ILE A 39 14.18 7.38 -3.52
CA ILE A 39 13.36 7.33 -2.31
C ILE A 39 14.20 7.69 -1.07
N THR A 40 14.24 8.97 -0.74
CA THR A 40 14.89 9.56 0.43
C THR A 40 14.23 10.91 0.71
N GLY A 41 13.36 10.98 1.73
CA GLY A 41 12.85 12.25 2.26
C GLY A 41 11.43 12.18 2.81
N ALA A 42 11.32 12.11 4.14
CA ALA A 42 10.10 12.22 4.96
C ALA A 42 8.99 11.16 4.73
N VAL A 43 9.25 9.94 5.21
CA VAL A 43 8.23 8.90 5.42
C VAL A 43 8.09 8.69 6.91
N VAL A 44 7.01 9.18 7.51
CA VAL A 44 6.68 8.96 8.92
C VAL A 44 5.24 8.48 9.00
N ALA A 45 5.05 7.16 8.92
CA ALA A 45 3.73 6.55 9.06
C ALA A 45 3.15 6.69 10.49
N ASP A 46 4.00 6.94 11.51
CA ASP A 46 3.61 7.02 12.92
C ASP A 46 2.50 8.05 13.15
N SER A 47 2.69 9.31 12.74
CA SER A 47 1.72 10.38 12.98
C SER A 47 0.41 10.16 12.22
N VAL A 48 0.47 9.59 11.01
CA VAL A 48 -0.73 9.34 10.19
C VAL A 48 -1.52 8.17 10.75
N THR A 49 -0.84 7.11 11.22
CA THR A 49 -1.50 5.94 11.82
C THR A 49 -2.17 6.31 13.13
N GLU A 50 -1.48 7.06 14.00
CA GLU A 50 -2.00 7.55 15.29
C GLU A 50 -3.27 8.41 15.11
N LEU A 51 -3.28 9.30 14.10
CA LEU A 51 -4.44 10.14 13.70
C LEU A 51 -5.68 9.35 13.24
N ILE A 52 -5.51 8.11 12.77
CA ILE A 52 -6.61 7.24 12.31
C ILE A 52 -7.11 6.35 13.45
N THR A 53 -6.20 5.82 14.27
CA THR A 53 -6.55 4.97 15.41
C THR A 53 -7.43 5.69 16.41
N ASP A 54 -7.23 7.00 16.61
CA ASP A 54 -8.07 7.81 17.50
C ASP A 54 -9.50 8.06 16.98
N ASN A 55 -9.74 7.86 15.67
CA ASN A 55 -11.04 8.16 15.06
C ASN A 55 -11.83 6.93 14.60
N VAL A 56 -11.21 5.78 14.37
CA VAL A 56 -11.88 4.69 13.64
C VAL A 56 -11.38 3.29 14.07
N LEU A 57 -11.81 2.81 15.23
CA LEU A 57 -11.72 1.39 15.58
C LEU A 57 -13.11 0.82 15.94
N ALA A 58 -13.74 0.16 14.96
CA ALA A 58 -14.66 -0.94 15.18
C ALA A 58 -14.76 -1.78 13.90
N ASP A 59 -14.64 -3.09 14.06
CA ASP A 59 -14.86 -4.17 13.07
C ASP A 59 -13.89 -4.32 11.91
N GLY A 60 -12.85 -5.12 12.20
CA GLY A 60 -12.04 -5.82 11.22
C GLY A 60 -12.86 -6.91 10.50
N LEU A 61 -12.58 -7.04 9.20
CA LEU A 61 -13.02 -8.11 8.28
C LEU A 61 -14.33 -7.92 7.48
N ALA A 62 -15.12 -6.86 7.70
CA ALA A 62 -16.34 -6.58 6.92
C ALA A 62 -16.29 -5.28 6.09
N GLN A 63 -15.16 -4.97 5.45
CA GLN A 63 -14.95 -3.65 4.84
C GLN A 63 -15.20 -3.68 3.33
N GLY A 64 -16.44 -3.38 2.95
CA GLY A 64 -16.84 -3.13 1.57
C GLY A 64 -16.29 -1.81 1.01
N VAL A 65 -16.42 -1.64 -0.30
CA VAL A 65 -15.85 -0.54 -1.10
C VAL A 65 -16.16 0.86 -0.51
N GLY A 66 -17.37 1.11 0.01
CA GLY A 66 -17.73 2.42 0.60
C GLY A 66 -16.93 2.80 1.86
N TYR A 67 -16.53 1.82 2.67
CA TYR A 67 -15.71 2.06 3.88
C TYR A 67 -14.27 2.49 3.50
N VAL A 68 -13.75 1.91 2.41
CA VAL A 68 -12.41 2.21 1.87
C VAL A 68 -12.30 3.66 1.37
N ALA A 69 -13.35 4.19 0.74
CA ALA A 69 -13.37 5.55 0.18
C ALA A 69 -13.19 6.63 1.27
N GLY A 70 -13.94 6.51 2.37
CA GLY A 70 -13.90 7.47 3.48
C GLY A 70 -12.55 7.44 4.22
N ARG A 71 -12.02 6.25 4.49
CA ARG A 71 -10.68 6.10 5.10
C ARG A 71 -9.57 6.60 4.20
N HIS A 72 -9.64 6.34 2.88
CA HIS A 72 -8.64 6.84 1.93
C HIS A 72 -8.57 8.37 1.91
N ALA A 73 -9.70 9.06 1.84
CA ALA A 73 -9.72 10.52 1.83
C ALA A 73 -9.16 11.13 3.13
N VAL A 74 -9.52 10.58 4.30
CA VAL A 74 -9.00 11.04 5.59
C VAL A 74 -7.50 10.77 5.72
N TYR A 75 -7.06 9.58 5.30
CA TYR A 75 -5.66 9.17 5.34
C TYR A 75 -4.77 10.04 4.45
N VAL A 76 -5.21 10.27 3.21
CA VAL A 76 -4.52 11.11 2.22
C VAL A 76 -4.50 12.57 2.67
N ASN A 77 -5.59 13.07 3.24
CA ASN A 77 -5.64 14.45 3.74
C ASN A 77 -4.74 14.67 4.96
N ALA A 78 -4.74 13.74 5.92
CA ALA A 78 -3.89 13.81 7.10
C ALA A 78 -2.40 13.71 6.72
N ALA A 79 -2.04 12.75 5.86
CA ALA A 79 -0.68 12.59 5.37
C ALA A 79 -0.22 13.80 4.54
N GLY A 80 -1.07 14.30 3.66
CA GLY A 80 -0.80 15.49 2.84
C GLY A 80 -0.65 16.76 3.68
N ALA A 81 -1.45 16.92 4.74
CA ALA A 81 -1.32 18.04 5.68
C ALA A 81 0.00 18.00 6.47
N ALA A 82 0.51 16.79 6.73
CA ALA A 82 1.81 16.58 7.39
C ALA A 82 3.01 16.63 6.42
N GLY A 83 2.78 16.74 5.11
CA GLY A 83 3.84 16.68 4.10
C GLY A 83 4.48 15.29 3.96
N LEU A 84 3.75 14.24 4.29
CA LEU A 84 4.23 12.86 4.34
C LEU A 84 3.54 12.01 3.27
N THR A 85 4.29 11.05 2.72
CA THR A 85 3.73 10.06 1.80
C THR A 85 3.72 8.68 2.47
N PRO A 86 2.54 8.10 2.76
CA PRO A 86 2.46 6.85 3.50
C PRO A 86 2.99 5.65 2.74
N VAL A 87 3.50 4.66 3.49
CA VAL A 87 3.89 3.35 2.98
C VAL A 87 2.87 2.31 3.45
N MET A 88 2.52 1.38 2.57
CA MET A 88 1.59 0.28 2.84
C MET A 88 2.14 -1.03 2.27
N ILE A 89 1.65 -2.15 2.78
CA ILE A 89 1.88 -3.44 2.14
C ILE A 89 0.73 -3.70 1.16
N LEU A 90 1.07 -3.95 -0.11
CA LEU A 90 0.11 -4.50 -1.07
C LEU A 90 0.25 -6.01 -1.08
N ALA A 91 -0.73 -6.70 -0.50
CA ALA A 91 -0.82 -8.16 -0.45
C ALA A 91 -1.82 -8.68 -1.48
N VAL A 92 -1.41 -9.70 -2.24
CA VAL A 92 -2.21 -10.34 -3.29
C VAL A 92 -2.58 -11.76 -2.86
N THR A 93 -3.88 -12.03 -2.83
CA THR A 93 -4.46 -13.36 -2.58
C THR A 93 -5.15 -13.87 -3.84
N ASP A 94 -5.73 -15.07 -3.81
CA ASP A 94 -6.49 -15.63 -4.94
C ASP A 94 -7.71 -14.77 -5.29
N GLU A 95 -8.34 -14.16 -4.27
CA GLU A 95 -9.61 -13.44 -4.43
C GLU A 95 -9.48 -11.92 -4.34
N PHE A 96 -8.45 -11.41 -3.65
CA PHE A 96 -8.36 -9.99 -3.34
C PHE A 96 -6.96 -9.39 -3.48
N PHE A 97 -6.92 -8.10 -3.83
CA PHE A 97 -5.81 -7.20 -3.56
C PHE A 97 -6.09 -6.43 -2.27
N SER A 98 -5.19 -6.53 -1.30
CA SER A 98 -5.36 -5.91 0.02
C SER A 98 -4.25 -4.92 0.28
N LEU A 99 -4.60 -3.68 0.64
CA LEU A 99 -3.67 -2.72 1.22
C LEU A 99 -3.71 -2.88 2.73
N LEU A 100 -2.55 -3.19 3.30
CA LEU A 100 -2.36 -3.34 4.74
C LEU A 100 -1.51 -2.18 5.24
N ASP A 101 -1.70 -1.82 6.50
CA ASP A 101 -0.87 -0.81 7.15
C ASP A 101 0.60 -1.23 7.20
N TRP A 102 1.46 -0.23 7.30
CA TRP A 102 2.87 -0.40 7.61
C TRP A 102 3.31 0.77 8.47
N ASN A 103 3.71 0.49 9.71
CA ASN A 103 4.29 1.51 10.57
C ASN A 103 5.78 1.65 10.28
N GLY A 104 6.11 2.52 9.33
CA GLY A 104 7.48 2.94 9.06
C GLY A 104 7.67 3.41 7.64
N ASN A 105 8.83 3.11 7.09
CA ASN A 105 9.22 3.43 5.72
C ASN A 105 9.70 2.17 4.96
N VAL A 106 10.11 2.35 3.71
CA VAL A 106 10.54 1.24 2.83
C VAL A 106 11.84 0.53 3.28
N ARG A 107 12.54 1.05 4.30
CA ARG A 107 13.81 0.50 4.84
C ARG A 107 13.68 -0.01 6.29
N SER A 108 12.72 0.50 7.05
CA SER A 108 12.48 0.12 8.44
C SER A 108 11.03 0.34 8.83
N GLY A 109 10.45 -0.60 9.58
CA GLY A 109 9.10 -0.47 10.13
C GLY A 109 8.61 -1.76 10.74
N THR A 110 7.36 -1.74 11.20
CA THR A 110 6.61 -2.87 11.75
C THR A 110 5.22 -2.95 11.12
N GLY A 111 4.59 -4.11 11.21
CA GLY A 111 3.30 -4.40 10.58
C GLY A 111 3.36 -5.67 9.72
N PRO A 112 2.26 -6.06 9.06
CA PRO A 112 0.95 -5.40 9.10
C PRO A 112 0.17 -5.72 10.39
N THR A 113 -0.70 -4.81 10.81
CA THR A 113 -1.60 -4.96 11.98
C THR A 113 -3.08 -4.82 11.64
N MET A 114 -3.40 -4.19 10.51
CA MET A 114 -4.77 -3.94 10.06
C MET A 114 -4.88 -3.90 8.52
N VAL A 115 -6.08 -4.23 8.04
CA VAL A 115 -6.44 -4.07 6.63
C VAL A 115 -6.95 -2.65 6.42
N PHE A 116 -6.32 -1.92 5.50
CA PHE A 116 -6.73 -0.56 5.13
C PHE A 116 -7.79 -0.58 4.03
N ALA A 117 -7.55 -1.36 2.98
CA ALA A 117 -8.44 -1.49 1.84
C ALA A 117 -8.40 -2.89 1.26
N ARG A 118 -9.51 -3.32 0.66
CA ARG A 118 -9.58 -4.60 -0.05
C ARG A 118 -10.36 -4.44 -1.35
N PHE A 119 -9.81 -4.99 -2.41
CA PHE A 119 -10.36 -4.98 -3.75
C PHE A 119 -10.55 -6.41 -4.24
N GLU A 120 -11.73 -6.73 -4.75
CA GLU A 120 -12.02 -8.04 -5.32
C GLU A 120 -11.33 -8.17 -6.68
N ARG A 121 -10.52 -9.21 -6.86
CA ARG A 121 -9.78 -9.43 -8.13
C ARG A 121 -10.69 -9.55 -9.34
N ALA A 122 -11.90 -10.08 -9.15
CA ALA A 122 -12.88 -10.23 -10.21
C ALA A 122 -13.45 -8.89 -10.71
N ASN A 123 -13.46 -7.86 -9.85
CA ASN A 123 -14.20 -6.61 -10.08
C ASN A 123 -13.31 -5.36 -10.10
N VAL A 124 -12.04 -5.49 -9.70
CA VAL A 124 -11.07 -4.39 -9.69
C VAL A 124 -10.45 -4.17 -11.06
N GLN A 125 -10.43 -2.91 -11.47
CA GLN A 125 -9.66 -2.44 -12.61
C GLN A 125 -8.27 -2.04 -12.13
N VAL A 126 -7.24 -2.66 -12.71
CA VAL A 126 -5.85 -2.31 -12.46
C VAL A 126 -5.32 -1.57 -13.67
N SER A 127 -4.84 -0.33 -13.48
CA SER A 127 -4.07 0.38 -14.49
C SER A 127 -2.68 0.66 -13.98
N ALA A 128 -1.69 0.63 -14.86
CA ALA A 128 -0.31 0.89 -14.49
C ALA A 128 0.40 1.75 -15.53
N SER A 129 1.29 2.61 -15.08
CA SER A 129 2.20 3.39 -15.91
C SER A 129 3.60 3.37 -15.32
N LYS A 130 4.60 3.67 -16.15
CA LYS A 130 6.01 3.67 -15.74
C LYS A 130 6.59 5.07 -15.96
N SER A 131 7.39 5.53 -15.00
CA SER A 131 8.20 6.74 -15.10
C SER A 131 9.62 6.42 -14.62
N GLY A 132 10.52 6.15 -15.58
CA GLY A 132 11.85 5.64 -15.27
C GLY A 132 11.79 4.33 -14.47
N PRO A 133 12.46 4.23 -13.29
CA PRO A 133 12.42 3.03 -12.45
C PRO A 133 11.15 2.92 -11.58
N THR A 134 10.25 3.91 -11.65
CA THR A 134 9.04 3.96 -10.83
C THR A 134 7.84 3.39 -11.60
N HIS A 135 7.10 2.51 -10.95
CA HIS A 135 5.80 2.02 -11.41
C HIS A 135 4.70 2.72 -10.62
N HIS A 136 3.74 3.31 -11.32
CA HIS A 136 2.52 3.84 -10.76
C HIS A 136 1.40 2.85 -11.06
N ILE A 137 0.61 2.50 -10.06
CA ILE A 137 -0.48 1.53 -10.14
C ILE A 137 -1.72 2.20 -9.57
N THR A 138 -2.84 2.07 -10.27
CA THR A 138 -4.15 2.51 -9.78
C THR A 138 -5.05 1.29 -9.68
N LEU A 139 -5.61 1.07 -8.49
CA LEU A 139 -6.64 0.07 -8.23
C LEU A 139 -7.99 0.80 -8.17
N THR A 140 -8.92 0.44 -9.05
CA THR A 140 -10.24 1.07 -9.12
C THR A 140 -11.33 0.01 -9.01
N GLN A 141 -12.29 0.18 -8.10
CA GLN A 141 -13.48 -0.67 -7.98
C GLN A 141 -14.68 0.20 -7.60
N GLY A 142 -15.69 0.26 -8.46
CA GLY A 142 -16.80 1.22 -8.32
C GLY A 142 -16.27 2.66 -8.28
N ASP A 143 -16.68 3.43 -7.27
CA ASP A 143 -16.27 4.83 -7.07
C ASP A 143 -14.95 4.99 -6.30
N VAL A 144 -14.31 3.88 -5.90
CA VAL A 144 -13.03 3.91 -5.17
C VAL A 144 -11.89 3.74 -6.14
N SER A 145 -10.93 4.67 -6.07
CA SER A 145 -9.68 4.61 -6.82
C SER A 145 -8.52 4.93 -5.88
N ILE A 146 -7.57 4.00 -5.74
CA ILE A 146 -6.36 4.19 -4.94
C ILE A 146 -5.14 4.07 -5.83
N LYS A 147 -4.27 5.08 -5.78
CA LYS A 147 -3.00 5.11 -6.48
C LYS A 147 -1.87 4.73 -5.54
N VAL A 148 -1.03 3.81 -5.98
CA VAL A 148 0.19 3.38 -5.27
C VAL A 148 1.37 3.35 -6.24
N GLN A 149 2.58 3.48 -5.71
CA GLN A 149 3.79 3.45 -6.49
C GLN A 149 4.91 2.66 -5.82
N CYS A 150 5.77 2.05 -6.63
CA CYS A 150 7.01 1.43 -6.17
C CYS A 150 8.17 1.77 -7.10
N ASN A 151 9.39 1.65 -6.59
CA ASN A 151 10.61 1.83 -7.37
C ASN A 151 11.32 0.50 -7.51
N ILE A 152 11.61 0.06 -8.73
CA ILE A 152 12.32 -1.17 -9.04
C ILE A 152 13.73 -0.89 -9.61
N GLY A 153 14.34 0.21 -9.21
CA GLY A 153 15.71 0.58 -9.56
C GLY A 153 16.75 -0.48 -9.15
N LEU A 154 18.00 -0.30 -9.57
CA LEU A 154 19.06 -1.29 -9.34
C LEU A 154 19.30 -1.59 -7.85
N LEU A 155 19.16 -0.56 -7.00
CA LEU A 155 19.43 -0.63 -5.55
C LEU A 155 18.14 -0.56 -4.71
N ALA A 156 16.98 -0.80 -5.32
CA ALA A 156 15.71 -0.73 -4.61
C ALA A 156 15.57 -1.91 -3.63
N PRO A 157 15.28 -1.65 -2.34
CA PRO A 157 15.02 -2.72 -1.37
C PRO A 157 13.71 -3.43 -1.71
N GLY A 158 13.66 -4.76 -1.52
CA GLY A 158 12.46 -5.54 -1.81
C GLY A 158 12.08 -5.64 -3.29
N LYS A 159 13.02 -5.37 -4.21
CA LYS A 159 12.74 -5.36 -5.66
C LYS A 159 12.13 -6.67 -6.16
N LYS A 160 12.58 -7.81 -5.63
CA LYS A 160 12.05 -9.12 -6.06
C LYS A 160 10.58 -9.23 -5.66
N GLU A 161 10.27 -8.93 -4.42
CA GLU A 161 8.92 -9.00 -3.86
C GLU A 161 7.98 -8.02 -4.58
N MET A 162 8.46 -6.82 -4.91
CA MET A 162 7.70 -5.86 -5.73
C MET A 162 7.40 -6.40 -7.13
N ARG A 163 8.36 -7.08 -7.78
CA ARG A 163 8.10 -7.73 -9.07
C ARG A 163 7.10 -8.88 -8.95
N ASP A 164 7.18 -9.65 -7.87
CA ASP A 164 6.24 -10.73 -7.60
C ASP A 164 4.81 -10.17 -7.46
N VAL A 165 4.63 -9.02 -6.78
CA VAL A 165 3.34 -8.31 -6.72
C VAL A 165 2.91 -7.77 -8.07
N LEU A 166 3.79 -7.09 -8.82
CA LEU A 166 3.46 -6.57 -10.16
C LEU A 166 3.00 -7.69 -11.10
N ALA A 167 3.69 -8.83 -11.09
CA ALA A 167 3.30 -10.00 -11.87
C ALA A 167 1.92 -10.54 -11.43
N ALA A 168 1.65 -10.59 -10.13
CA ALA A 168 0.36 -11.04 -9.60
C ALA A 168 -0.80 -10.07 -9.90
N LEU A 169 -0.49 -8.78 -10.09
CA LEU A 169 -1.42 -7.75 -10.59
C LEU A 169 -1.63 -7.81 -12.11
N GLY A 170 -0.86 -8.61 -12.84
CA GLY A 170 -0.86 -8.64 -14.30
C GLY A 170 -0.15 -7.45 -14.96
N VAL A 171 0.71 -6.74 -14.21
CA VAL A 171 1.47 -5.58 -14.69
C VAL A 171 2.88 -6.04 -15.10
N GLN A 172 3.22 -5.93 -16.38
CA GLN A 172 4.56 -6.22 -16.92
C GLN A 172 5.42 -4.97 -17.07
#